data_AF-A0A0C9MGM6-F1
#
_entry.id   AF-A0A0C9MGM6-F1
#
_cell.length_a   1.000
_cell.length_b   1.000
_cell.length_c   1.000
_cell.angle_alpha   90.00
_cell.angle_beta   90.00
_cell.angle_gamma   90.00
#
_symmetry.space_group_name_H-M   'P 1'
#
loop_
_entity.id
_entity.type
_entity.pdbx_description
1 polymer ?
#
loop_
_entity_poly.entity_id
_entity_poly.type
_entity_poly.pdbx_seq_one_letter_code
_entity_poly.pdbx_strand_id
1 'polypeptide(L)'
;MRLWCHRIVPSKVVSPACALCGHLTEGLCHFVVGYLDKSLFWQDEVSLLSLQELLPYDGSIWLTLTSFCYGSDLVVIDEDVLVALGAAYSTLWKYHWRCVIDEKPWIASAAVDMVRQDHGTLFSSLYLADGRAGTLALPINNQ
;
A
#
# COMPACT_ATOMS: atom_id res chain seq x y z
N MET A 1 -4.67 -11.66 -26.18
CA MET A 1 -4.20 -10.92 -24.98
C MET A 1 -4.60 -9.43 -25.08
N ARG A 2 -5.91 -9.10 -25.02
CA ARG A 2 -6.39 -7.70 -25.07
C ARG A 2 -7.62 -7.41 -24.20
N LEU A 3 -8.27 -8.40 -23.61
CA LEU A 3 -9.58 -8.22 -22.94
C LEU A 3 -9.52 -7.58 -21.54
N TRP A 4 -8.35 -7.53 -20.90
CA TRP A 4 -8.23 -7.07 -19.50
C TRP A 4 -7.88 -5.58 -19.37
N CYS A 5 -7.35 -4.96 -20.43
CA CYS A 5 -6.94 -3.55 -20.40
C CYS A 5 -8.11 -2.55 -20.45
N HIS A 6 -9.34 -3.00 -20.71
CA HIS A 6 -10.51 -2.12 -20.86
C HIS A 6 -11.18 -1.75 -19.52
N ARG A 7 -10.78 -2.38 -18.41
CA ARG A 7 -11.39 -2.16 -17.09
C ARG A 7 -10.98 -0.86 -16.39
N ILE A 8 -10.12 -0.05 -17.02
CA ILE A 8 -9.63 1.27 -16.54
C ILE A 8 -10.77 2.29 -16.35
N VAL A 9 -11.95 2.01 -16.88
CA VAL A 9 -13.10 2.88 -16.69
C VAL A 9 -14.14 2.11 -15.87
N PRO A 10 -14.37 2.46 -14.59
CA PRO A 10 -15.45 1.87 -13.78
C PRO A 10 -16.82 1.91 -14.47
N SER A 11 -17.04 2.84 -15.40
CA SER A 11 -18.26 2.89 -16.23
C SER A 11 -18.28 1.95 -17.44
N LYS A 12 -17.18 1.23 -17.71
CA LYS A 12 -17.04 0.24 -18.81
C LYS A 12 -16.86 -1.19 -18.33
N VAL A 13 -16.86 -1.43 -17.01
CA VAL A 13 -16.92 -2.80 -16.45
C VAL A 13 -18.36 -3.31 -16.42
N VAL A 14 -18.52 -4.57 -16.82
CA VAL A 14 -19.83 -5.26 -16.88
C VAL A 14 -20.42 -5.48 -15.48
N SER A 15 -19.57 -5.54 -14.46
CA SER A 15 -19.96 -5.66 -13.06
C SER A 15 -19.16 -4.67 -12.22
N PRO A 16 -19.81 -3.94 -11.29
CA PRO A 16 -19.12 -3.11 -10.32
C PRO A 16 -18.49 -3.92 -9.19
N ALA A 17 -18.69 -5.25 -9.14
CA ALA A 17 -18.16 -6.10 -8.08
C ALA A 17 -16.64 -6.31 -8.19
N CYS A 18 -15.96 -6.30 -7.05
CA CYS A 18 -14.53 -6.59 -6.93
C CYS A 18 -14.21 -7.98 -7.45
N ALA A 19 -13.19 -8.07 -8.29
CA ALA A 19 -12.80 -9.31 -8.96
C ALA A 19 -12.22 -10.35 -7.99
N LEU A 20 -11.66 -9.91 -6.85
CA LEU A 20 -11.12 -10.82 -5.83
C LEU A 20 -12.22 -11.35 -4.90
N CYS A 21 -13.12 -10.46 -4.44
CA CYS A 21 -14.12 -10.84 -3.45
C CYS A 21 -15.44 -11.31 -4.07
N GLY A 22 -15.77 -10.90 -5.29
CA GLY A 22 -16.99 -11.28 -6.02
C GLY A 22 -18.31 -10.71 -5.49
N HIS A 23 -18.29 -9.96 -4.37
CA HIS A 23 -19.50 -9.57 -3.65
C HIS A 23 -19.67 -8.06 -3.48
N LEU A 24 -18.62 -7.34 -3.10
CA LEU A 24 -18.70 -5.90 -2.82
C LEU A 24 -18.44 -5.09 -4.09
N THR A 25 -19.15 -3.97 -4.24
CA THR A 25 -18.81 -2.94 -5.22
C THR A 25 -17.38 -2.45 -4.97
N GLU A 26 -16.54 -2.52 -6.00
CA GLU A 26 -15.15 -2.08 -5.93
C GLU A 26 -15.07 -0.55 -6.03
N GLY A 27 -15.17 0.12 -4.88
CA GLY A 27 -14.81 1.53 -4.76
C GLY A 27 -13.30 1.75 -4.71
N LEU A 28 -12.81 2.98 -4.85
CA LEU A 28 -11.36 3.29 -4.88
C LEU A 28 -10.59 2.76 -3.66
N CYS A 29 -11.15 2.93 -2.45
CA CYS A 29 -10.53 2.38 -1.24
C CYS A 29 -10.49 0.84 -1.26
N HIS A 30 -11.55 0.18 -1.72
CA HIS A 30 -11.59 -1.28 -1.88
C HIS A 30 -10.69 -1.77 -3.04
N PHE A 31 -10.44 -0.91 -4.03
CA PHE A 31 -9.53 -1.22 -5.10
C PHE A 31 -8.08 -1.22 -4.60
N VAL A 32 -7.71 -0.26 -3.76
CA VAL A 32 -6.31 -0.05 -3.34
C VAL A 32 -5.96 -0.80 -2.06
N VAL A 33 -6.81 -0.74 -1.04
CA VAL A 33 -6.53 -1.25 0.31
C VAL A 33 -7.50 -2.34 0.71
N GLY A 34 -8.79 -2.18 0.40
CA GLY A 34 -9.83 -3.09 0.91
C GLY A 34 -9.86 -4.46 0.24
N TYR A 35 -10.18 -5.47 1.04
CA TYR A 35 -10.20 -6.92 0.80
C TYR A 35 -8.98 -7.63 1.39
N LEU A 36 -9.24 -8.80 2.00
CA LEU A 36 -8.33 -9.56 2.86
C LEU A 36 -6.90 -9.63 2.31
N ASP A 37 -6.75 -9.98 1.04
CA ASP A 37 -5.46 -10.14 0.38
C ASP A 37 -4.65 -8.84 0.22
N LYS A 38 -5.35 -7.71 0.00
CA LYS A 38 -4.73 -6.37 -0.10
C LYS A 38 -4.46 -5.80 1.29
N SER A 39 -5.39 -6.01 2.23
CA SER A 39 -5.21 -5.66 3.64
C SER A 39 -3.97 -6.35 4.21
N LEU A 40 -3.79 -7.66 3.93
CA LEU A 40 -2.62 -8.41 4.35
C LEU A 40 -1.32 -7.89 3.70
N PHE A 41 -1.34 -7.61 2.40
CA PHE A 41 -0.19 -6.97 1.73
C PHE A 41 0.21 -5.65 2.40
N TRP A 42 -0.75 -4.77 2.66
CA TRP A 42 -0.46 -3.50 3.31
C TRP A 42 0.03 -3.68 4.75
N GLN A 43 -0.52 -4.64 5.50
CA GLN A 43 -0.05 -4.94 6.85
C GLN A 43 1.40 -5.46 6.85
N ASP A 44 1.76 -6.29 5.87
CA ASP A 44 3.14 -6.78 5.70
C ASP A 44 4.10 -5.63 5.36
N GLU A 45 3.73 -4.74 4.44
CA GLU A 45 4.52 -3.56 4.06
C GLU A 45 4.68 -2.56 5.21
N VAL A 46 3.59 -2.22 5.89
CA VAL A 46 3.59 -1.39 7.11
C VAL A 46 4.50 -2.01 8.17
N SER A 47 4.47 -3.34 8.29
CA SER A 47 5.31 -4.04 9.26
C SER A 47 6.79 -4.02 8.89
N LEU A 48 7.10 -4.19 7.61
CA LEU A 48 8.46 -4.09 7.09
C LEU A 48 9.07 -2.71 7.36
N LEU A 49 8.26 -1.67 7.21
CA LEU A 49 8.63 -0.27 7.46
C LEU A 49 8.58 0.14 8.93
N SER A 50 8.16 -0.76 9.84
CA SER A 50 7.98 -0.45 11.27
C SER A 50 6.98 0.70 11.54
N LEU A 51 5.90 0.78 10.75
CA LEU A 51 4.89 1.84 10.80
C LEU A 51 3.58 1.41 11.49
N GLN A 52 3.56 0.28 12.21
CA GLN A 52 2.32 -0.33 12.72
C GLN A 52 1.57 0.59 13.70
N GLU A 53 2.30 1.35 14.53
CA GLU A 53 1.71 2.32 15.46
C GLU A 53 1.10 3.53 14.73
N LEU A 54 1.67 3.88 13.57
CA LEU A 54 1.26 5.02 12.76
C LEU A 54 0.06 4.69 11.86
N LEU A 55 0.10 3.51 11.25
CA LEU A 55 -0.82 3.05 10.22
C LEU A 55 -1.47 1.70 10.60
N PRO A 56 -2.20 1.61 11.72
CA PRO A 56 -2.62 0.34 12.32
C PRO A 56 -3.72 -0.42 11.56
N TYR A 57 -4.42 0.23 10.62
CA TYR A 57 -5.53 -0.39 9.89
C TYR A 57 -5.71 0.22 8.49
N ASP A 58 -6.37 -0.50 7.60
CA ASP A 58 -6.60 -0.14 6.19
C ASP A 58 -7.06 1.30 5.98
N GLY A 59 -7.98 1.78 6.83
CA GLY A 59 -8.47 3.16 6.78
C GLY A 59 -7.39 4.21 7.01
N SER A 60 -6.44 3.97 7.91
CA SER A 60 -5.31 4.88 8.17
C SER A 60 -4.30 4.89 7.02
N ILE A 61 -4.06 3.73 6.40
CA ILE A 61 -3.24 3.60 5.19
C ILE A 61 -3.89 4.36 4.03
N TRP A 62 -5.19 4.15 3.81
CA TRP A 62 -5.95 4.84 2.77
C TRP A 62 -5.97 6.36 2.96
N LEU A 63 -6.19 6.83 4.20
CA LEU A 63 -6.13 8.25 4.53
C LEU A 63 -4.76 8.82 4.18
N THR A 64 -3.69 8.12 4.56
CA THR A 64 -2.30 8.54 4.29
C THR A 64 -2.02 8.63 2.79
N LEU A 65 -2.42 7.63 2.02
CA LEU A 65 -2.22 7.61 0.56
C LEU A 65 -2.97 8.72 -0.18
N THR A 66 -4.11 9.16 0.35
CA THR A 66 -4.98 10.14 -0.33
C THR A 66 -4.82 11.57 0.18
N SER A 67 -4.38 11.76 1.42
CA SER A 67 -4.23 13.07 2.06
C SER A 67 -2.79 13.44 2.37
N PHE A 68 -1.85 12.48 2.29
CA PHE A 68 -0.46 12.64 2.73
C PHE A 68 -0.31 13.00 4.21
N CYS A 69 -1.35 12.67 4.99
CA CYS A 69 -1.44 12.89 6.42
C CYS A 69 -1.92 11.63 7.14
N TYR A 70 -1.60 11.52 8.44
CA TYR A 70 -2.07 10.44 9.30
C TYR A 70 -2.81 10.97 10.55
N GLY A 71 -3.56 10.08 11.19
CA GLY A 71 -4.30 10.38 12.42
C GLY A 71 -5.51 11.31 12.23
N SER A 72 -6.23 11.55 13.32
CA SER A 72 -7.37 12.48 13.34
C SER A 72 -6.97 13.93 13.11
N ASP A 73 -5.74 14.26 13.49
CA ASP A 73 -5.24 15.63 13.50
C ASP A 73 -4.54 16.01 12.18
N LEU A 74 -4.56 15.09 11.20
CA LEU A 74 -4.00 15.25 9.86
C LEU A 74 -2.52 15.69 9.88
N VAL A 75 -1.73 15.03 10.72
CA VAL A 75 -0.29 15.29 10.80
C VAL A 75 0.36 14.85 9.48
N VAL A 76 1.16 15.73 8.88
CA VAL A 76 1.85 15.47 7.61
C VAL A 76 2.81 14.29 7.80
N ILE A 77 2.74 13.34 6.88
CA ILE A 77 3.62 12.18 6.90
C ILE A 77 5.01 12.57 6.38
N ASP A 78 6.03 11.92 6.93
CA ASP A 78 7.40 12.06 6.47
C ASP A 78 7.53 11.68 4.98
N GLU A 79 8.34 12.44 4.23
CA GLU A 79 8.48 12.28 2.77
C GLU A 79 9.04 10.91 2.40
N ASP A 80 10.01 10.41 3.16
CA ASP A 80 10.65 9.12 2.91
C ASP A 80 9.64 7.97 3.11
N VAL A 81 8.78 8.11 4.12
CA VAL A 81 7.66 7.18 4.34
C VAL A 81 6.65 7.25 3.19
N LEU A 82 6.31 8.46 2.72
CA LEU A 82 5.41 8.64 1.59
C LEU A 82 5.96 8.01 0.30
N VAL A 83 7.26 8.15 0.05
CA VAL A 83 7.95 7.52 -1.08
C VAL A 83 7.86 6.00 -0.97
N ALA A 84 8.08 5.42 0.21
CA ALA A 84 7.97 3.97 0.43
C ALA A 84 6.55 3.46 0.18
N LEU A 85 5.54 4.14 0.74
CA LEU A 85 4.12 3.80 0.53
C LEU A 85 3.73 3.95 -0.95
N GLY A 86 4.26 4.97 -1.64
CA GLY A 86 4.09 5.17 -3.07
C GLY A 86 4.69 4.05 -3.91
N ALA A 87 5.85 3.52 -3.51
CA ALA A 87 6.50 2.36 -4.15
C ALA A 87 5.67 1.07 -3.98
N ALA A 88 5.16 0.82 -2.77
CA ALA A 88 4.24 -0.28 -2.49
C ALA A 88 2.95 -0.16 -3.32
N TYR A 89 2.35 1.04 -3.37
CA TYR A 89 1.19 1.34 -4.22
C TYR A 89 1.47 1.11 -5.71
N SER A 90 2.63 1.57 -6.21
CA SER A 90 3.08 1.35 -7.58
C SER A 90 3.18 -0.13 -7.91
N THR A 91 3.73 -0.93 -7.00
CA THR A 91 3.86 -2.38 -7.15
C THR A 91 2.49 -3.04 -7.21
N LEU A 92 1.61 -2.70 -6.25
CA LEU A 92 0.22 -3.16 -6.28
C LEU A 92 -0.44 -2.77 -7.60
N TRP A 93 -0.32 -1.53 -8.06
CA TRP A 93 -0.86 -1.08 -9.33
C TRP A 93 -0.28 -1.86 -10.52
N LYS A 94 1.01 -2.14 -10.55
CA LYS A 94 1.68 -2.85 -11.65
C LYS A 94 1.24 -4.31 -11.77
N TYR A 95 1.11 -5.02 -10.65
CA TYR A 95 0.85 -6.47 -10.63
C TYR A 95 -0.61 -6.84 -10.37
N HIS A 96 -1.33 -6.06 -9.57
CA HIS A 96 -2.77 -6.25 -9.34
C HIS A 96 -3.61 -5.88 -10.58
N TRP A 97 -3.26 -4.77 -11.26
CA TRP A 97 -4.01 -4.27 -12.42
C TRP A 97 -4.07 -5.26 -13.59
N ARG A 98 -3.07 -6.15 -13.71
CA ARG A 98 -3.06 -7.17 -14.76
C ARG A 98 -3.98 -8.34 -14.48
N CYS A 99 -4.65 -8.40 -13.30
CA CYS A 99 -5.47 -9.51 -12.82
C CYS A 99 -4.76 -10.88 -12.83
N VAL A 100 -3.43 -10.87 -12.89
CA VAL A 100 -2.61 -12.07 -13.11
C VAL A 100 -1.26 -11.83 -12.43
N ILE A 101 -1.00 -12.53 -11.33
CA ILE A 101 0.36 -12.88 -10.93
C ILE A 101 0.56 -14.30 -11.45
N ASP A 102 1.17 -14.46 -12.63
CA ASP A 102 1.45 -15.76 -13.26
C ASP A 102 0.27 -16.77 -13.30
N GLU A 103 -0.93 -16.29 -13.65
CA GLU A 103 -2.18 -17.07 -13.71
C GLU A 103 -2.63 -17.69 -12.38
N LYS A 104 -2.04 -17.26 -11.26
CA LYS A 104 -2.35 -17.71 -9.90
C LYS A 104 -3.12 -16.64 -9.11
N PRO A 105 -3.90 -17.06 -8.09
CA PRO A 105 -4.50 -16.14 -7.13
C PRO A 105 -3.43 -15.25 -6.47
N TRP A 106 -3.80 -14.04 -6.08
CA TRP A 106 -2.94 -13.11 -5.37
C TRP A 106 -2.40 -13.73 -4.07
N ILE A 107 -1.11 -13.55 -3.78
CA ILE A 107 -0.47 -13.99 -2.53
C ILE A 107 0.30 -12.79 -1.96
N ALA A 108 -0.07 -12.34 -0.76
CA ALA A 108 0.49 -11.14 -0.13
C ALA A 108 2.03 -11.18 -0.01
N SER A 109 2.59 -12.32 0.43
CA SER A 109 4.04 -12.49 0.56
C SER A 109 4.80 -12.35 -0.77
N ALA A 110 4.23 -12.88 -1.86
CA ALA A 110 4.81 -12.73 -3.20
C ALA A 110 4.80 -11.26 -3.66
N ALA A 111 3.77 -10.50 -3.27
CA ALA A 111 3.69 -9.08 -3.58
C ALA A 111 4.77 -8.26 -2.85
N VAL A 112 5.03 -8.56 -1.57
CA VAL A 112 6.11 -7.95 -0.79
C VAL A 112 7.49 -8.24 -1.42
N ASP A 113 7.71 -9.48 -1.86
CA ASP A 113 8.97 -9.84 -2.53
C ASP A 113 9.14 -9.08 -3.86
N MET A 114 8.06 -8.81 -4.59
CA MET A 114 8.11 -7.97 -5.79
C MET A 114 8.44 -6.51 -5.45
N VAL A 115 7.90 -5.95 -4.36
CA VAL A 115 8.28 -4.60 -3.89
C VAL A 115 9.78 -4.56 -3.63
N ARG A 116 10.33 -5.54 -2.92
CA ARG A 116 11.76 -5.64 -2.63
C ARG A 116 12.61 -5.77 -3.89
N GLN A 117 12.16 -6.54 -4.88
CA GLN A 117 12.87 -6.70 -6.15
C GLN A 117 12.87 -5.42 -6.98
N ASP A 118 11.72 -4.76 -7.10
CA ASP A 118 11.56 -3.56 -7.93
C ASP A 118 12.14 -2.30 -7.26
N HIS A 119 12.17 -2.25 -5.93
CA HIS A 119 12.46 -1.05 -5.15
C HIS A 119 13.53 -1.24 -4.07
N GLY A 120 14.25 -2.36 -4.04
CA GLY A 120 15.17 -2.71 -2.94
C GLY A 120 16.26 -1.67 -2.63
N THR A 121 16.66 -0.85 -3.59
CA THR A 121 17.61 0.27 -3.37
C THR A 121 17.00 1.40 -2.55
N LEU A 122 15.70 1.68 -2.71
CA LEU A 122 14.97 2.68 -1.92
C LEU A 122 14.90 2.21 -0.46
N PHE A 123 14.42 0.99 -0.23
CA PHE A 123 14.32 0.44 1.14
C PHE A 123 15.69 0.33 1.83
N SER A 124 16.74 -0.06 1.11
CA SER A 124 18.10 -0.11 1.67
C SER A 124 18.60 1.28 2.11
N SER A 125 18.18 2.33 1.41
CA SER A 125 18.55 3.71 1.74
C SER A 125 17.81 4.22 2.99
N LEU A 126 16.54 3.81 3.15
CA LEU A 126 15.72 4.11 4.33
C LEU A 126 16.29 3.45 5.59
N TYR A 127 16.67 2.18 5.52
CA TYR A 127 17.34 1.48 6.63
C TYR A 127 18.71 2.10 6.98
N LEU A 128 19.45 2.61 5.99
CA LEU A 128 20.73 3.30 6.23
C LEU A 128 20.55 4.70 6.83
N ALA A 129 19.46 5.39 6.49
CA ALA A 129 19.10 6.67 7.09
C ALA A 129 18.76 6.50 8.57
N ASP A 130 18.03 5.44 8.94
CA ASP A 130 17.74 5.06 10.33
C ASP A 130 19.03 4.73 11.12
N GLY A 131 20.01 4.07 10.49
CA GLY A 131 21.33 3.81 11.09
C GLY A 131 22.26 5.04 11.24
N ARG A 132 21.95 6.16 10.58
CA ARG A 132 22.63 7.47 10.75
C ARG A 132 21.82 8.45 11.60
N ALA A 133 20.52 8.24 11.73
CA ALA A 133 19.65 8.95 12.64
C ALA A 133 19.79 8.34 14.03
N GLY A 134 20.80 8.82 14.77
CA GLY A 134 20.79 8.64 16.21
C GLY A 134 19.46 9.13 16.77
N THR A 135 18.68 8.20 17.31
CA THR A 135 17.51 8.44 18.14
C THR A 135 16.36 9.14 17.40
N LEU A 136 15.36 8.37 16.97
CA LEU A 136 13.97 8.83 16.88
C LEU A 136 13.53 9.31 18.28
N ALA A 137 13.92 10.53 18.64
CA ALA A 137 13.48 11.19 19.85
C ALA A 137 12.04 11.65 19.59
N LEU A 138 11.10 10.88 20.12
CA LEU A 138 9.74 11.36 20.38
C LEU A 138 9.84 12.71 21.10
N PRO A 139 9.09 13.76 20.69
CA PRO A 139 9.00 14.95 21.49
C PRO A 139 8.36 14.58 22.83
N ILE A 140 9.16 14.67 23.90
CA ILE A 140 8.64 14.66 25.27
C ILE A 140 7.89 15.97 25.44
N ASN A 141 6.56 15.93 25.30
CA ASN A 141 5.69 17.03 25.68
C ASN A 141 5.73 17.15 27.21
N ASN A 142 6.52 18.10 27.72
CA ASN A 142 6.36 18.62 29.08
C ASN A 142 5.33 19.76 29.03
N GLN A 143 4.08 19.47 29.41
CA GLN A 143 3.22 20.38 30.17
C GLN A 143 2.29 19.58 31.08
#